data_AF-A0AAV7NJR5-F1
#
_entry.id   AF-A0AAV7NJR5-F1
#
_cell.length_a   1.000
_cell.length_b   1.000
_cell.length_c   1.000
_cell.angle_alpha   90.00
_cell.angle_beta   90.00
_cell.angle_gamma   90.00
#
_symmetry.space_group_name_H-M   'P 1'
#
loop_
_entity.id
_entity.type
_entity.pdbx_description
1 polymer ?
#
loop_
_entity_poly.entity_id
_entity_poly.type
_entity_poly.pdbx_seq_one_letter_code
_entity_poly.pdbx_strand_id
1 'polypeptide(L)'
;MSKQVNAVTSSCYNTLRMLRRIYKWIPTDTRKTVTQALVSSRLNYGNALYTGIPTKQLRCLQRIQNASARLVLNVPRRNHITPHLRDFHWLPVDKRITFKLLTHAHKALHNTGPAYLNNRLSFYTPTRQLRSADLALATVPRIH
;
A
#
# COMPACT_ATOMS: atom_id res chain seq x y z
N MET A 1 -6.20 15.45 -1.07
CA MET A 1 -5.88 14.16 -0.40
C MET A 1 -5.98 14.18 1.12
N SER A 2 -5.76 15.31 1.82
CA SER A 2 -5.85 15.39 3.29
C SER A 2 -7.19 14.91 3.87
N LYS A 3 -8.33 15.34 3.30
CA LYS A 3 -9.68 14.91 3.73
C LYS A 3 -9.83 13.38 3.67
N GLN A 4 -9.43 12.77 2.56
CA GLN A 4 -9.48 11.32 2.36
C GLN A 4 -8.60 10.58 3.37
N VAL A 5 -7.35 11.01 3.56
CA VAL A 5 -6.44 10.39 4.53
C VAL A 5 -7.02 10.49 5.94
N ASN A 6 -7.60 11.62 6.32
CA ASN A 6 -8.22 11.79 7.63
C ASN A 6 -9.45 10.89 7.81
N ALA A 7 -10.31 10.75 6.80
CA ALA A 7 -11.47 9.87 6.83
C ALA A 7 -11.08 8.38 6.94
N VAL A 8 -10.08 7.94 6.17
CA VAL A 8 -9.51 6.58 6.29
C VAL A 8 -8.90 6.38 7.66
N THR A 9 -8.16 7.38 8.17
CA THR A 9 -7.51 7.33 9.48
C THR A 9 -8.52 7.16 10.61
N SER A 10 -9.56 7.99 10.65
CA SER A 10 -10.59 7.92 11.69
C SER A 10 -11.35 6.59 11.64
N SER A 11 -11.74 6.13 10.45
CA SER A 11 -12.42 4.85 10.25
C SER A 11 -11.58 3.66 10.74
N CYS A 12 -10.28 3.63 10.38
CA CYS A 12 -9.37 2.58 10.83
C CYS A 12 -9.17 2.60 12.35
N TYR A 13 -8.99 3.77 12.98
CA TYR A 13 -8.86 3.85 14.44
C TYR A 13 -10.13 3.45 15.18
N ASN A 14 -11.31 3.79 14.66
CA ASN A 14 -12.58 3.34 15.22
C ASN A 14 -12.67 1.80 15.19
N THR A 15 -12.30 1.20 14.06
CA THR A 15 -12.27 -0.27 13.91
C THR A 15 -11.26 -0.89 14.88
N LEU A 16 -10.04 -0.35 14.98
CA LEU A 16 -9.02 -0.82 15.93
C LEU A 16 -9.50 -0.71 17.39
N ARG A 17 -10.23 0.35 17.75
CA ARG A 17 -10.79 0.53 19.09
C ARG A 17 -11.85 -0.53 19.39
N MET A 18 -12.71 -0.85 18.41
CA MET A 18 -13.70 -1.94 18.55
C MET A 18 -13.00 -3.30 18.71
N LEU A 19 -12.03 -3.62 17.84
CA LEU A 19 -11.27 -4.86 17.91
C LEU A 19 -10.51 -5.03 19.23
N ARG A 20 -9.98 -3.93 19.78
CA ARG A 20 -9.29 -3.94 21.07
C ARG A 20 -10.22 -4.27 22.26
N ARG A 21 -11.54 -4.15 22.13
CA ARG A 21 -12.47 -4.58 23.20
C ARG A 21 -12.61 -6.11 23.23
N ILE A 22 -12.67 -6.72 22.05
CA ILE A 22 -12.88 -8.16 21.90
C ILE A 22 -11.58 -8.97 21.82
N TYR A 23 -10.42 -8.31 21.76
CA TYR A 23 -9.14 -8.97 21.48
C TYR A 23 -8.76 -10.12 22.42
N LYS A 24 -9.19 -10.04 23.70
CA LYS A 24 -8.88 -11.06 24.72
C LYS A 24 -9.50 -12.42 24.41
N TRP A 25 -10.61 -12.40 23.68
CA TRP A 25 -11.42 -13.58 23.41
C TRP A 25 -11.11 -14.23 22.07
N ILE A 26 -10.14 -13.69 21.31
CA ILE A 26 -9.89 -14.08 19.92
C ILE A 26 -8.45 -14.60 19.75
N PRO A 27 -8.24 -15.77 19.11
CA PRO A 27 -6.92 -16.28 18.76
C PRO A 27 -6.10 -15.29 17.93
N THR A 28 -4.77 -15.41 17.98
CA THR A 28 -3.84 -14.53 17.22
C THR A 28 -4.10 -14.56 15.72
N ASP A 29 -4.36 -15.74 15.15
CA ASP A 29 -4.55 -15.90 13.70
C ASP A 29 -5.86 -15.27 13.22
N THR A 30 -6.93 -15.46 14.00
CA THR A 30 -8.21 -14.79 13.75
C THR A 30 -8.07 -13.28 13.90
N ARG A 31 -7.33 -12.78 14.91
CA ARG A 31 -7.02 -11.35 15.04
C ARG A 31 -6.28 -10.81 13.82
N LYS A 32 -5.30 -11.54 13.30
CA LYS A 32 -4.55 -11.17 12.08
C LYS A 32 -5.49 -11.07 10.88
N THR A 33 -6.33 -12.07 10.68
CA THR A 33 -7.29 -12.14 9.57
C THR A 33 -8.31 -11.00 9.64
N VAL A 34 -8.92 -10.78 10.80
CA VAL A 34 -9.92 -9.70 11.01
C VAL A 34 -9.28 -8.32 10.84
N THR A 35 -8.07 -8.12 11.37
CA THR A 35 -7.34 -6.85 11.21
C THR A 35 -7.00 -6.59 9.74
N GLN A 36 -6.59 -7.62 9.00
CA GLN A 36 -6.33 -7.51 7.56
C GLN A 36 -7.62 -7.19 6.79
N ALA A 37 -8.71 -7.88 7.10
CA ALA A 37 -10.00 -7.72 6.42
C ALA A 37 -10.63 -6.34 6.67
N LEU A 38 -10.45 -5.75 7.85
CA LEU A 38 -11.10 -4.49 8.22
C LEU A 38 -10.20 -3.25 8.08
N VAL A 39 -8.91 -3.37 8.40
CA VAL A 39 -7.98 -2.22 8.42
C VAL A 39 -7.10 -2.21 7.19
N SER A 40 -6.45 -3.33 6.86
CA SER A 40 -5.57 -3.38 5.68
C SER A 40 -6.36 -3.21 4.38
N SER A 41 -7.58 -3.74 4.28
CA SER A 41 -8.46 -3.51 3.13
C SER A 41 -8.70 -2.02 2.86
N ARG A 42 -9.02 -1.25 3.90
CA ARG A 42 -9.22 0.20 3.83
C ARG A 42 -7.94 0.96 3.49
N LEU A 43 -6.81 0.56 4.07
CA LEU A 43 -5.50 1.16 3.75
C LEU A 43 -5.07 0.87 2.30
N ASN A 44 -5.40 -0.31 1.78
CA ASN A 44 -5.04 -0.72 0.43
C ASN A 44 -6.02 -0.19 -0.63
N TYR A 45 -7.22 0.26 -0.22
CA TYR A 45 -8.20 0.85 -1.11
C TYR A 45 -7.66 2.18 -1.68
N GLY A 46 -7.38 2.18 -2.99
CA GLY A 46 -6.85 3.36 -3.68
C GLY A 46 -5.42 3.73 -3.28
N ASN A 47 -4.64 2.81 -2.70
CA ASN A 47 -3.28 3.12 -2.24
C ASN A 47 -2.34 3.60 -3.37
N ALA A 48 -2.57 3.20 -4.62
CA ALA A 48 -1.84 3.73 -5.78
C ALA A 48 -2.01 5.25 -5.96
N LEU A 49 -3.11 5.84 -5.48
CA LEU A 49 -3.37 7.28 -5.56
C LEU A 49 -2.60 8.09 -4.49
N TYR A 50 -1.95 7.40 -3.54
CA TYR A 50 -1.12 8.04 -2.53
C TYR A 50 0.32 8.33 -3.00
N THR A 51 0.60 8.17 -4.29
CA THR A 51 1.88 8.58 -4.88
C THR A 51 2.10 10.08 -4.70
N GLY A 52 3.24 10.47 -4.14
CA GLY A 52 3.62 11.88 -3.97
C GLY A 52 2.92 12.64 -2.84
N ILE A 53 2.21 11.96 -1.92
CA ILE A 53 1.59 12.64 -0.77
C ILE A 53 2.65 13.19 0.21
N PRO A 54 2.33 14.25 0.98
CA PRO A 54 3.23 14.76 2.02
C PRO A 54 3.62 13.69 3.03
N THR A 55 4.89 13.71 3.45
CA THR A 55 5.47 12.74 4.42
C THR A 55 4.69 12.65 5.73
N LYS A 56 4.08 13.75 6.17
CA LYS A 56 3.19 13.80 7.35
C LYS A 56 1.99 12.86 7.21
N GLN A 57 1.36 12.84 6.03
CA GLN A 57 0.19 12.00 5.76
C GLN A 57 0.58 10.53 5.63
N LEU A 58 1.69 10.26 4.91
CA LEU A 58 2.27 8.93 4.82
C LEU A 58 2.57 8.34 6.20
N ARG A 59 3.19 9.13 7.09
CA ARG A 59 3.47 8.72 8.47
C ARG A 59 2.20 8.42 9.27
N CYS A 60 1.10 9.12 8.98
CA CYS A 60 -0.19 8.84 9.61
C CYS A 60 -0.69 7.44 9.22
N LEU A 61 -0.65 7.10 7.93
CA LEU A 61 -1.03 5.78 7.43
C LEU A 61 -0.12 4.68 8.01
N GLN A 62 1.19 4.92 8.09
CA GLN A 62 2.13 3.98 8.71
C GLN A 62 1.81 3.73 10.19
N ARG A 63 1.40 4.77 10.93
CA ARG A 63 0.99 4.61 12.34
C ARG A 63 -0.22 3.68 12.48
N ILE A 64 -1.16 3.72 11.55
CA ILE A 64 -2.32 2.80 11.55
C ILE A 64 -1.86 1.37 11.33
N GLN A 65 -0.98 1.13 10.34
CA GLN A 65 -0.42 -0.22 10.11
C GLN A 65 0.34 -0.73 11.35
N ASN A 66 1.14 0.12 11.96
CA ASN A 66 1.87 -0.23 13.18
C ASN A 66 0.93 -0.52 14.35
N ALA A 67 -0.13 0.27 14.53
CA ALA A 67 -1.14 0.03 15.56
C ALA A 67 -1.89 -1.28 15.34
N SER A 68 -2.14 -1.63 14.07
CA SER A 68 -2.75 -2.89 13.66
C SER A 68 -1.87 -4.09 14.05
N ALA A 69 -0.58 -4.06 13.70
CA ALA A 69 0.37 -5.10 14.06
C ALA A 69 0.50 -5.26 15.59
N ARG A 70 0.52 -4.13 16.33
CA ARG A 70 0.51 -4.15 17.80
C ARG A 70 -0.74 -4.78 18.39
N LEU A 71 -1.91 -4.59 17.77
CA LEU A 71 -3.15 -5.20 18.23
C LEU A 71 -3.13 -6.73 18.04
N VAL A 72 -2.61 -7.19 16.90
CA VAL A 72 -2.52 -8.62 16.59
C VAL A 72 -1.59 -9.33 17.57
N LEU A 73 -0.40 -8.78 17.83
CA LEU A 73 0.61 -9.41 18.70
C LEU A 73 0.52 -9.02 20.17
N ASN A 74 -0.41 -8.12 20.53
CA ASN A 74 -0.50 -7.54 21.87
C ASN A 74 0.82 -6.95 22.38
N VAL A 75 1.55 -6.25 21.51
CA VAL A 75 2.87 -5.70 21.81
C VAL A 75 2.76 -4.32 22.47
N PRO A 76 3.50 -4.04 23.57
CA PRO A 76 3.47 -2.75 24.25
C PRO A 76 3.90 -1.60 23.34
N ARG A 77 3.32 -0.41 23.54
CA ARG A 77 3.46 0.77 22.64
C ARG A 77 4.91 1.20 22.38
N ARG A 78 5.83 0.98 23.33
CA ARG A 78 7.23 1.40 23.22
C ARG A 78 8.12 0.41 22.46
N ASN A 79 7.67 -0.84 22.27
CA ASN A 79 8.48 -1.84 21.60
C ASN A 79 8.63 -1.55 20.10
N HIS A 80 9.75 -1.99 19.51
CA HIS A 80 10.05 -1.81 18.09
C HIS A 80 9.14 -2.70 17.23
N ILE A 81 8.41 -2.09 16.29
CA ILE A 81 7.35 -2.78 15.52
C ILE A 81 7.85 -3.37 14.19
N THR A 82 8.97 -2.88 13.68
CA THR A 82 9.55 -3.30 12.39
C THR A 82 9.83 -4.80 12.29
N PRO A 83 10.39 -5.52 13.29
CA PRO A 83 10.59 -6.96 13.19
C PRO A 83 9.26 -7.71 13.00
N HIS A 84 8.24 -7.33 13.77
CA HIS A 84 6.91 -7.92 13.68
C HIS A 84 6.23 -7.70 12.32
N LEU A 85 6.46 -6.55 11.69
CA LEU A 85 5.98 -6.31 10.32
C LEU A 85 6.65 -7.26 9.33
N ARG A 86 7.95 -7.54 9.52
CA ARG A 86 8.69 -8.51 8.70
C ARG A 86 8.15 -9.92 8.90
N ASP A 87 7.94 -10.35 10.14
CA ASP A 87 7.39 -11.68 10.46
C ASP A 87 6.00 -11.88 9.82
N PHE A 88 5.18 -10.82 9.82
CA PHE A 88 3.88 -10.83 9.15
C PHE A 88 3.93 -10.67 7.63
N HIS A 89 5.10 -10.46 7.04
CA HIS A 89 5.27 -10.13 5.63
C HIS A 89 4.48 -8.88 5.22
N TRP A 90 4.34 -7.93 6.15
CA TRP A 90 3.64 -6.67 5.94
C TRP A 90 4.63 -5.59 5.49
N LEU A 91 4.64 -5.31 4.18
CA LEU A 91 5.41 -4.19 3.64
C LEU A 91 4.97 -2.87 4.29
N PRO A 92 5.92 -1.98 4.64
CA PRO A 92 5.62 -0.60 5.00
C PRO A 92 4.75 0.12 3.96
N VAL A 93 3.96 1.12 4.39
CA VAL A 93 2.96 1.77 3.55
C VAL A 93 3.58 2.42 2.32
N ASP A 94 4.76 3.04 2.44
CA ASP A 94 5.48 3.62 1.30
C ASP A 94 5.79 2.56 0.23
N LYS A 95 6.37 1.43 0.64
CA LYS A 95 6.72 0.32 -0.25
C LYS A 95 5.48 -0.32 -0.85
N ARG A 96 4.35 -0.39 -0.12
CA ARG A 96 3.07 -0.86 -0.66
C ARG A 96 2.54 0.03 -1.78
N ILE A 97 2.67 1.35 -1.65
CA ILE A 97 2.24 2.30 -2.70
C ILE A 97 3.08 2.05 -3.95
N THR A 98 4.41 2.00 -3.83
CA THR A 98 5.31 1.70 -4.95
C THR A 98 5.00 0.35 -5.58
N PHE A 99 4.86 -0.70 -4.76
CA PHE A 99 4.55 -2.04 -5.25
C PHE A 99 3.23 -2.08 -6.05
N LYS A 100 2.18 -1.42 -5.54
CA LYS A 100 0.89 -1.37 -6.24
C LYS A 100 1.00 -0.61 -7.56
N LEU A 101 1.69 0.53 -7.56
CA LEU A 101 1.93 1.31 -8.77
C LEU A 101 2.65 0.48 -9.84
N LEU A 102 3.74 -0.20 -9.46
CA LEU A 102 4.49 -1.08 -10.36
C LEU A 102 3.65 -2.25 -10.87
N THR A 103 2.80 -2.83 -10.01
CA THR A 103 1.87 -3.89 -10.42
C THR A 103 0.87 -3.39 -11.47
N HIS A 104 0.35 -2.17 -11.31
CA HIS A 104 -0.53 -1.57 -12.31
C HIS A 104 0.21 -1.29 -13.62
N ALA A 105 1.42 -0.75 -13.56
CA ALA A 105 2.24 -0.48 -14.74
C ALA A 105 2.57 -1.77 -15.51
N HIS A 106 3.00 -2.83 -14.81
CA HIS A 106 3.26 -4.14 -15.40
C HIS A 106 2.02 -4.71 -16.10
N LYS A 107 0.85 -4.65 -15.44
CA LYS A 107 -0.41 -5.13 -16.04
C LYS A 107 -0.78 -4.35 -17.30
N ALA A 108 -0.58 -3.04 -17.27
CA ALA A 108 -0.85 -2.18 -18.42
C ALA A 108 0.07 -2.52 -19.61
N LEU A 109 1.36 -2.70 -19.36
CA LEU A 109 2.34 -3.06 -20.39
C LEU A 109 2.12 -4.46 -20.98
N HIS A 110 1.50 -5.37 -20.23
CA HIS A 110 1.25 -6.76 -20.67
C HIS A 110 -0.20 -7.00 -21.10
N ASN A 111 -0.97 -5.93 -21.36
CA ASN A 111 -2.37 -6.02 -21.82
C ASN A 111 -3.32 -6.80 -20.89
N THR A 112 -2.95 -6.99 -19.62
CA THR A 112 -3.79 -7.66 -18.59
C THR A 112 -4.50 -6.65 -17.69
N GLY A 113 -4.23 -5.35 -17.89
CA GLY A 113 -4.92 -4.24 -17.25
C GLY A 113 -6.16 -3.79 -18.03
N PRO A 114 -6.90 -2.82 -17.48
CA PRO A 114 -8.00 -2.15 -18.18
C PRO A 114 -7.52 -1.50 -19.48
N ALA A 115 -8.34 -1.56 -20.53
CA ALA A 115 -8.00 -1.04 -21.86
C ALA A 115 -7.53 0.43 -21.83
N TYR A 116 -8.13 1.27 -20.98
CA TYR A 116 -7.76 2.67 -20.84
C TYR A 116 -6.35 2.89 -20.27
N LEU A 117 -5.78 1.94 -19.52
CA LEU A 117 -4.40 2.01 -19.03
C LEU A 117 -3.41 1.41 -20.05
N ASN A 118 -3.79 0.31 -20.71
CA ASN A 118 -2.94 -0.34 -21.71
C ASN A 118 -2.60 0.65 -22.84
N ASN A 119 -3.59 1.42 -23.29
CA ASN A 119 -3.40 2.42 -24.36
C ASN A 119 -2.54 3.63 -23.93
N ARG A 120 -2.21 3.76 -22.63
CA ARG A 120 -1.42 4.89 -22.09
C ARG A 120 0.03 4.52 -21.80
N LEU A 121 0.36 3.23 -21.74
CA LEU A 121 1.69 2.74 -21.41
C LEU A 121 2.15 1.80 -22.52
N SER A 122 3.17 2.22 -23.25
CA SER A 122 3.83 1.41 -24.27
C SER A 122 5.31 1.28 -23.96
N PHE A 123 5.90 0.15 -24.36
CA PHE A 123 7.35 0.01 -24.36
C PHE A 123 7.95 1.03 -25.33
N TYR A 124 9.07 1.60 -24.90
CA TYR A 124 9.86 2.49 -25.73
C TYR A 124 10.53 1.68 -26.84
N THR A 125 10.13 1.94 -28.07
CA THR A 125 10.79 1.40 -29.27
C THR A 125 11.72 2.46 -29.85
N PRO A 126 13.05 2.35 -29.68
CA PRO A 126 13.97 3.32 -30.23
C PRO A 126 13.99 3.24 -31.77
N THR A 127 14.09 4.39 -32.44
CA THR A 127 14.18 4.45 -33.90
C THR A 127 15.53 3.96 -34.45
N ARG A 128 16.55 3.83 -33.60
CA ARG A 128 17.88 3.31 -33.92
C ARG A 128 18.31 2.33 -32.83
N GLN A 129 19.17 1.36 -33.14
CA GLN A 129 19.73 0.48 -32.11
C GLN A 129 20.59 1.29 -31.15
N LEU A 130 20.16 1.37 -29.90
CA LEU A 130 20.85 2.05 -28.81
C LEU A 130 21.28 1.01 -27.77
N ARG A 131 22.36 1.28 -27.03
CA ARG A 131 22.76 0.46 -25.88
C ARG A 131 21.69 0.35 -24.79
N SER A 132 20.74 1.29 -24.78
CA SER A 132 19.59 1.32 -23.87
C SER A 132 18.36 0.58 -24.40
N ALA A 133 18.40 -0.01 -25.60
CA ALA A 133 17.27 -0.73 -26.18
C ALA A 133 16.85 -1.95 -25.35
N ASP A 134 17.81 -2.64 -24.72
CA ASP A 134 17.57 -3.85 -23.93
C ASP A 134 17.04 -3.58 -22.51
N LEU A 135 16.92 -2.31 -22.10
CA LEU A 135 16.49 -1.92 -20.75
C LEU A 135 14.96 -1.96 -20.53
N ALA A 136 14.18 -2.38 -21.53
CA ALA A 136 12.70 -2.47 -21.48
C ALA A 136 12.04 -1.19 -20.92
N LEU A 137 12.51 -0.03 -21.36
CA LEU A 137 12.04 1.27 -20.87
C LEU A 137 10.60 1.54 -21.34
N ALA A 138 9.84 2.30 -20.55
CA ALA A 138 8.52 2.79 -20.96
C ALA A 138 8.65 4.13 -21.69
N THR A 139 7.76 4.38 -22.67
CA THR A 139 7.72 5.65 -23.39
C THR A 139 7.31 6.79 -22.46
N VAL A 140 8.10 7.86 -22.39
CA VAL A 140 7.75 9.07 -21.63
C VAL A 140 6.84 9.93 -22.51
N PRO A 141 5.57 10.18 -22.11
CA PRO A 141 4.69 11.05 -22.88
C PRO A 141 5.22 12.49 -22.88
N ARG A 142 5.19 13.15 -24.04
CA ARG A 142 5.52 14.56 -24.15
C ARG A 142 4.42 15.38 -23.48
N ILE A 143 4.78 16.16 -22.46
CA ILE A 143 3.89 17.09 -21.78
C ILE A 143 3.95 18.39 -22.57
N HIS A 144 2.83 18.80 -23.19
CA HIS A 144 2.66 20.13 -23.78
C HIS A 144 2.01 21.08 -22.77
#